data_AF-A0A8F6TXZ4-F1
#
_entry.id   AF-A0A8F6TXZ4-F1
#
_cell.length_a   1.000
_cell.length_b   1.000
_cell.length_c   1.000
_cell.angle_alpha   90.00
_cell.angle_beta   90.00
_cell.angle_gamma   90.00
#
_symmetry.space_group_name_H-M   'P 1'
#
loop_
_entity.id
_entity.type
_entity.pdbx_description
1 polymer ?
#
loop_
_entity_poly.entity_id
_entity_poly.type
_entity_poly.pdbx_seq_one_letter_code
_entity_poly.pdbx_strand_id
1 'polypeptide(L)'
;MKMLRHNAVTSAILGALWMVVLSTTIAIVMSFATGDPFRPHILLSLIWGGSAGVILGRDLGGRIGAVLVAVAIAAACLLGLGPLLVGVEASAFSASVAAILLALSFVWSSVLILNDLPTGGLTRHEFEGAVIRFLTGFGYIFFTAIVLIPFYVMVMTSLKNQAELMQNPLDFSIDLSQGWALFRSYDELFTQFNFGTYLFNSFTISVLTVFITLAFAIPGAYAVARLRFRGRAAFSRSILLIYMVPMIVLALPIYIGFSMTGLRNSLWGIVMIYPVTTIPVALYMLQGYFRGLPAEIEEAGLMDGLSRLAVIWKITLPLSLPALASVSLYIFMIAWNEFLLAFMLLDDPSRFTLTRGIASLNSSEIPRQHLMAGSVVATVPIMALFLGLERFMTKGLTAGSVKG
;
A
#
# COMPACT_ATOMS: atom_id res chain seq x y z
N MET A 1 -27.94 -13.44 24.88
CA MET A 1 -27.14 -14.24 23.91
C MET A 1 -27.97 -15.24 23.10
N LYS A 2 -28.91 -16.02 23.67
CA LYS A 2 -29.75 -16.96 22.88
C LYS A 2 -30.59 -16.28 21.77
N MET A 3 -31.10 -15.08 22.02
CA MET A 3 -31.92 -14.34 21.05
C MET A 3 -31.13 -13.84 19.82
N LEU A 4 -29.82 -13.63 19.95
CA LEU A 4 -28.93 -13.22 18.86
C LEU A 4 -28.56 -14.38 17.93
N ARG A 5 -28.73 -15.62 18.38
CA ARG A 5 -28.47 -16.85 17.61
C ARG A 5 -29.76 -17.40 17.00
N HIS A 6 -30.51 -16.53 16.35
CA HIS A 6 -31.67 -16.91 15.57
C HIS A 6 -31.50 -16.30 14.19
N ASN A 7 -31.66 -17.09 13.13
CA ASN A 7 -31.35 -16.68 11.75
C ASN A 7 -31.97 -15.33 11.43
N ALA A 8 -33.27 -15.12 11.67
CA ALA A 8 -33.92 -13.85 11.34
C ALA A 8 -33.27 -12.65 12.06
N VAL A 9 -32.84 -12.81 13.31
CA VAL A 9 -32.19 -11.73 14.08
C VAL A 9 -30.77 -11.49 13.57
N THR A 10 -29.99 -12.56 13.38
CA THR A 10 -28.61 -12.47 12.88
C THR A 10 -28.56 -11.86 11.47
N SER A 11 -29.39 -12.37 10.57
CA SER A 11 -29.48 -11.91 9.18
C SER A 11 -29.99 -10.48 9.06
N ALA A 12 -30.93 -10.07 9.93
CA ALA A 12 -31.35 -8.66 10.02
C ALA A 12 -30.20 -7.75 10.47
N ILE A 13 -29.48 -8.11 11.54
CA ILE A 13 -28.40 -7.28 12.08
C ILE A 13 -27.25 -7.17 11.08
N LEU A 14 -26.79 -8.30 10.54
CA LEU A 14 -25.69 -8.32 9.57
C LEU A 14 -26.08 -7.61 8.27
N GLY A 15 -27.30 -7.82 7.77
CA GLY A 15 -27.82 -7.11 6.59
C GLY A 15 -27.91 -5.60 6.81
N ALA A 16 -28.41 -5.15 7.96
CA ALA A 16 -28.50 -3.74 8.31
C ALA A 16 -27.12 -3.06 8.38
N LEU A 17 -26.18 -3.66 9.09
CA LEU A 17 -24.80 -3.16 9.19
C LEU A 17 -24.11 -3.14 7.82
N TRP A 18 -24.29 -4.20 7.04
CA TRP A 18 -23.67 -4.32 5.73
C TRP A 18 -24.21 -3.31 4.72
N MET A 19 -25.51 -3.00 4.77
CA MET A 19 -26.11 -1.94 3.97
C MET A 19 -25.54 -0.57 4.32
N VAL A 20 -25.30 -0.27 5.60
CA VAL A 20 -24.66 0.98 6.03
C VAL A 20 -23.25 1.07 5.44
N VAL A 21 -22.47 -0.01 5.48
CA VAL A 21 -21.13 -0.07 4.89
C VAL A 21 -21.20 0.21 3.39
N LEU A 22 -22.00 -0.56 2.65
CA LEU A 22 -22.08 -0.43 1.20
C LEU A 22 -22.67 0.90 0.72
N SER A 23 -23.73 1.40 1.36
CA SER A 23 -24.29 2.72 1.03
C SER A 23 -23.28 3.83 1.26
N THR A 24 -22.47 3.77 2.32
CA THR A 24 -21.39 4.73 2.58
C THR A 24 -20.28 4.61 1.55
N THR A 25 -19.81 3.38 1.27
CA THR A 25 -18.76 3.14 0.27
C THR A 25 -19.17 3.62 -1.11
N ILE A 26 -20.39 3.30 -1.55
CA ILE A 26 -20.89 3.69 -2.88
C ILE A 26 -21.14 5.19 -2.94
N ALA A 27 -21.64 5.82 -1.87
CA ALA A 27 -21.74 7.28 -1.82
C ALA A 27 -20.39 7.95 -2.02
N ILE A 28 -19.34 7.50 -1.34
CA ILE A 28 -17.98 8.04 -1.47
C ILE A 28 -17.46 7.82 -2.89
N VAL A 29 -17.53 6.58 -3.40
CA VAL A 29 -17.02 6.23 -4.73
C VAL A 29 -17.72 7.03 -5.82
N MET A 30 -19.05 7.13 -5.77
CA MET A 30 -19.82 7.89 -6.75
C MET A 30 -19.56 9.39 -6.65
N SER A 31 -19.48 9.95 -5.43
CA SER A 31 -19.16 11.38 -5.25
C SER A 31 -17.77 11.72 -5.78
N PHE A 32 -16.79 10.83 -5.62
CA PHE A 32 -15.44 11.03 -6.14
C PHE A 32 -15.41 10.88 -7.67
N ALA A 33 -16.11 9.89 -8.22
CA ALA A 33 -16.10 9.59 -9.64
C ALA A 33 -16.87 10.62 -10.49
N THR A 34 -18.00 11.13 -9.99
CA THR A 34 -18.87 12.03 -10.78
C THR A 34 -18.86 13.47 -10.29
N GLY A 35 -18.40 13.74 -9.07
CA GLY A 35 -18.54 15.06 -8.43
C GLY A 35 -19.95 15.35 -7.91
N ASP A 36 -20.93 14.48 -8.18
CA ASP A 36 -22.30 14.68 -7.72
C ASP A 36 -22.42 14.42 -6.20
N PRO A 37 -23.32 15.12 -5.49
CA PRO A 37 -23.53 14.91 -4.07
C PRO A 37 -24.31 13.61 -3.78
N PHE A 38 -23.60 12.53 -3.44
CA PHE A 38 -24.19 11.31 -2.90
C PHE A 38 -24.03 11.23 -1.38
N ARG A 39 -25.07 10.76 -0.69
CA ARG A 39 -25.07 10.66 0.78
C ARG A 39 -25.79 9.41 1.25
N PRO A 40 -25.17 8.61 2.14
CA PRO A 40 -25.84 7.47 2.74
C PRO A 40 -26.88 7.94 3.76
N HIS A 41 -28.06 7.32 3.77
CA HIS A 41 -29.09 7.59 4.77
C HIS A 41 -29.13 6.47 5.80
N ILE A 42 -28.43 6.64 6.92
CA ILE A 42 -28.20 5.61 7.95
C ILE A 42 -29.49 4.88 8.35
N LEU A 43 -30.58 5.61 8.64
CA LEU A 43 -31.85 4.99 9.06
C LEU A 43 -32.45 4.08 7.97
N LEU A 44 -32.55 4.58 6.73
CA LEU A 44 -33.05 3.82 5.58
C LEU A 44 -32.13 2.64 5.26
N SER A 45 -30.82 2.80 5.39
CA SER A 45 -29.84 1.71 5.27
C SER A 45 -30.09 0.61 6.30
N LEU A 46 -30.37 0.95 7.56
CA LEU A 46 -30.69 -0.04 8.59
C LEU A 46 -32.02 -0.76 8.31
N ILE A 47 -33.05 -0.04 7.87
CA ILE A 47 -34.38 -0.60 7.58
C ILE A 47 -34.34 -1.52 6.35
N TRP A 48 -33.83 -1.03 5.23
CA TRP A 48 -33.71 -1.80 3.99
C TRP A 48 -32.73 -2.95 4.14
N GLY A 49 -31.57 -2.71 4.75
CA GLY A 49 -30.57 -3.74 4.99
C GLY A 49 -31.07 -4.85 5.92
N GLY A 50 -31.79 -4.49 6.99
CA GLY A 50 -32.36 -5.45 7.92
C GLY A 50 -33.46 -6.29 7.30
N SER A 51 -34.42 -5.65 6.62
CA SER A 51 -35.52 -6.35 5.95
C SER A 51 -35.02 -7.26 4.82
N ALA A 52 -34.15 -6.74 3.95
CA ALA A 52 -33.53 -7.52 2.88
C ALA A 52 -32.65 -8.66 3.42
N GLY A 53 -31.91 -8.41 4.50
CA GLY A 53 -31.10 -9.42 5.19
C GLY A 53 -31.92 -10.61 5.66
N VAL A 54 -33.11 -10.39 6.23
CA VAL A 54 -34.02 -11.48 6.63
C VAL A 54 -34.52 -12.28 5.42
N ILE A 55 -34.88 -11.60 4.32
CA ILE A 55 -35.36 -12.25 3.10
C ILE A 55 -34.26 -13.15 2.52
N LEU A 56 -33.05 -12.62 2.39
CA LEU A 56 -31.90 -13.35 1.85
C LEU A 56 -31.42 -14.48 2.79
N GLY A 57 -31.33 -14.22 4.09
CA GLY A 57 -30.85 -15.21 5.06
C GLY A 57 -31.79 -16.38 5.31
N ARG A 58 -33.09 -16.23 5.00
CA ARG A 58 -34.07 -17.32 5.05
C ARG A 58 -34.31 -17.97 3.69
N ASP A 59 -33.58 -17.54 2.66
CA ASP A 59 -33.74 -17.96 1.26
C ASP A 59 -35.20 -17.87 0.76
N LEU A 60 -35.92 -16.81 1.19
CA LEU A 60 -37.32 -16.59 0.85
C LEU A 60 -37.44 -16.29 -0.66
N GLY A 61 -37.87 -17.28 -1.43
CA GLY A 61 -38.03 -17.18 -2.88
C GLY A 61 -36.76 -17.44 -3.68
N GLY A 62 -35.69 -17.96 -3.05
CA GLY A 62 -34.46 -18.34 -3.75
C GLY A 62 -33.83 -17.20 -4.55
N ARG A 63 -33.34 -17.53 -5.75
CA ARG A 63 -32.79 -16.57 -6.71
C ARG A 63 -33.79 -15.47 -7.11
N ILE A 64 -35.08 -15.79 -7.18
CA ILE A 64 -36.13 -14.81 -7.53
C ILE A 64 -36.27 -13.78 -6.41
N GLY A 65 -36.26 -14.23 -5.14
CA GLY A 65 -36.27 -13.35 -3.98
C GLY A 65 -35.09 -12.37 -3.98
N ALA A 66 -33.88 -12.86 -4.30
CA ALA A 66 -32.68 -12.03 -4.41
C ALA A 66 -32.80 -10.94 -5.51
N VAL A 67 -33.35 -11.29 -6.68
CA VAL A 67 -33.59 -10.33 -7.77
C VAL A 67 -34.64 -9.29 -7.37
N LEU A 68 -35.74 -9.71 -6.73
CA LEU A 68 -36.78 -8.79 -6.26
C LEU A 68 -36.22 -7.80 -5.22
N VAL A 69 -35.38 -8.27 -4.30
CA VAL A 69 -34.68 -7.41 -3.32
C VAL A 69 -33.80 -6.39 -4.04
N ALA A 70 -33.01 -6.81 -5.03
CA ALA A 70 -32.16 -5.89 -5.80
C ALA A 70 -33.00 -4.81 -6.51
N VAL A 71 -34.07 -5.22 -7.21
CA VAL A 71 -34.97 -4.30 -7.91
C VAL A 71 -35.63 -3.33 -6.93
N ALA A 72 -36.09 -3.81 -5.77
CA ALA A 72 -36.73 -2.97 -4.76
C ALA A 72 -35.77 -1.92 -4.18
N ILE A 73 -34.53 -2.30 -3.86
CA ILE A 73 -33.50 -1.37 -3.37
C ILE A 73 -33.17 -0.32 -4.44
N ALA A 74 -32.95 -0.74 -5.69
CA ALA A 74 -32.63 0.17 -6.78
C ALA A 74 -33.76 1.17 -7.04
N ALA A 75 -35.02 0.68 -7.10
CA ALA A 75 -36.19 1.52 -7.26
C ALA A 75 -36.36 2.50 -6.09
N ALA A 76 -36.16 2.04 -4.85
CA ALA A 76 -36.24 2.91 -3.67
C ALA A 76 -35.21 4.04 -3.71
N CYS A 77 -33.96 3.75 -4.12
CA CYS A 77 -32.93 4.78 -4.32
C CYS A 77 -33.32 5.81 -5.37
N LEU A 78 -33.83 5.38 -6.52
CA LEU A 78 -34.28 6.28 -7.59
C LEU A 78 -35.49 7.15 -7.18
N LEU A 79 -36.33 6.65 -6.28
CA LEU A 79 -37.47 7.39 -5.72
C LEU A 79 -37.09 8.26 -4.51
N GLY A 80 -35.82 8.29 -4.08
CA GLY A 80 -35.37 9.04 -2.91
C GLY A 80 -35.80 8.45 -1.55
N LEU A 81 -36.29 7.22 -1.54
CA LEU A 81 -36.73 6.47 -0.34
C LEU A 81 -35.75 5.33 0.04
N GLY A 82 -34.61 5.27 -0.65
CA GLY A 82 -33.62 4.21 -0.52
C GLY A 82 -32.48 4.51 0.46
N PRO A 83 -31.59 3.53 0.70
CA PRO A 83 -30.40 3.67 1.55
C PRO A 83 -29.40 4.73 1.09
N LEU A 84 -29.39 5.03 -0.21
CA LEU A 84 -28.52 6.01 -0.83
C LEU A 84 -29.37 7.14 -1.41
N LEU A 85 -29.10 8.37 -0.96
CA LEU A 85 -29.74 9.57 -1.45
C LEU A 85 -28.83 10.28 -2.45
N VAL A 86 -29.44 10.74 -3.53
CA VAL A 86 -28.81 11.48 -4.61
C VAL A 86 -29.27 12.94 -4.52
N GLY A 87 -28.33 13.89 -4.59
CA GLY A 87 -28.71 15.31 -4.62
C GLY A 87 -29.37 15.73 -5.93
N VAL A 88 -30.08 16.85 -5.88
CA VAL A 88 -30.96 17.32 -6.97
C VAL A 88 -30.18 17.67 -8.24
N GLU A 89 -28.90 17.99 -8.11
CA GLU A 89 -28.01 18.38 -9.22
C GLU A 89 -27.41 17.19 -9.96
N ALA A 90 -27.53 15.97 -9.42
CA ALA A 90 -26.91 14.80 -10.01
C ALA A 90 -27.62 14.35 -11.30
N SER A 91 -26.86 13.86 -12.26
CA SER A 91 -27.41 13.32 -13.50
C SER A 91 -28.29 12.08 -13.26
N ALA A 92 -29.35 11.90 -14.05
CA ALA A 92 -30.18 10.68 -13.99
C ALA A 92 -29.37 9.40 -14.26
N PHE A 93 -28.32 9.51 -15.07
CA PHE A 93 -27.40 8.41 -15.37
C PHE A 93 -26.59 8.01 -14.12
N SER A 94 -25.92 8.96 -13.45
CA SER A 94 -25.14 8.68 -12.24
C SER A 94 -26.02 8.15 -11.10
N ALA A 95 -27.24 8.68 -10.96
CA ALA A 95 -28.24 8.16 -10.02
C ALA A 95 -28.59 6.68 -10.29
N SER A 96 -28.83 6.33 -11.56
CA SER A 96 -29.17 4.97 -11.97
C SER A 96 -28.01 4.00 -11.75
N VAL A 97 -26.79 4.40 -12.10
CA VAL A 97 -25.58 3.61 -11.88
C VAL A 97 -25.38 3.36 -10.38
N ALA A 98 -25.48 4.39 -9.54
CA ALA A 98 -25.31 4.25 -8.09
C ALA A 98 -26.35 3.30 -7.47
N ALA A 99 -27.62 3.44 -7.86
CA ALA A 99 -28.70 2.59 -7.37
C ALA A 99 -28.51 1.12 -7.75
N ILE A 100 -28.14 0.85 -9.01
CA ILE A 100 -27.88 -0.51 -9.52
C ILE A 100 -26.66 -1.12 -8.83
N LEU A 101 -25.56 -0.36 -8.72
CA LEU A 101 -24.33 -0.83 -8.07
C LEU A 101 -24.60 -1.19 -6.61
N LEU A 102 -25.36 -0.39 -5.86
CA LEU A 102 -25.70 -0.68 -4.47
C LEU A 102 -26.56 -1.93 -4.35
N ALA A 103 -27.62 -2.02 -5.14
CA ALA A 103 -28.53 -3.16 -5.12
C ALA A 103 -27.81 -4.48 -5.43
N LEU A 104 -27.03 -4.52 -6.53
CA LEU A 104 -26.32 -5.72 -6.95
C LEU A 104 -25.22 -6.10 -5.97
N SER A 105 -24.41 -5.13 -5.54
CA SER A 105 -23.32 -5.37 -4.60
C SER A 105 -23.87 -5.89 -3.27
N PHE A 106 -24.93 -5.28 -2.74
CA PHE A 106 -25.57 -5.69 -1.49
C PHE A 106 -26.11 -7.12 -1.59
N VAL A 107 -26.93 -7.43 -2.59
CA VAL A 107 -27.51 -8.78 -2.73
C VAL A 107 -26.43 -9.83 -2.90
N TRP A 108 -25.46 -9.60 -3.79
CA TRP A 108 -24.36 -10.55 -4.03
C TRP A 108 -23.58 -10.88 -2.76
N SER A 109 -23.14 -9.84 -2.05
CA SER A 109 -22.32 -10.00 -0.85
C SER A 109 -23.12 -10.47 0.37
N SER A 110 -24.38 -10.07 0.51
CA SER A 110 -25.26 -10.59 1.57
C SER A 110 -25.56 -12.07 1.40
N VAL A 111 -25.75 -12.56 0.17
CA VAL A 111 -25.89 -14.00 -0.10
C VAL A 111 -24.63 -14.75 0.34
N LEU A 112 -23.44 -14.21 0.10
CA LEU A 112 -22.17 -14.82 0.56
C LEU A 112 -22.02 -14.80 2.08
N ILE A 113 -22.32 -13.66 2.73
CA ILE A 113 -22.21 -13.49 4.18
C ILE A 113 -23.16 -14.44 4.91
N LEU A 114 -24.40 -14.55 4.43
CA LEU A 114 -25.48 -15.31 5.04
C LEU A 114 -25.60 -16.74 4.50
N ASN A 115 -24.66 -17.18 3.66
CA ASN A 115 -24.72 -18.51 3.04
C ASN A 115 -24.75 -19.62 4.11
N ASP A 116 -25.50 -20.69 3.85
CA ASP A 116 -25.61 -21.89 4.69
C ASP A 116 -26.25 -21.67 6.09
N LEU A 117 -26.96 -20.56 6.32
CA LEU A 117 -27.66 -20.36 7.59
C LEU A 117 -28.99 -21.14 7.63
N PRO A 118 -29.19 -22.08 8.59
CA PRO A 118 -30.43 -22.84 8.68
C PRO A 118 -31.62 -21.95 9.10
N THR A 119 -32.83 -22.33 8.71
CA THR A 119 -34.04 -21.65 9.15
C THR A 119 -34.34 -21.97 10.62
N GLY A 120 -33.98 -21.07 11.54
CA GLY A 120 -34.31 -21.21 12.96
C GLY A 120 -33.20 -20.77 13.91
N GLY A 121 -33.04 -21.51 15.01
CA GLY A 121 -31.95 -21.30 15.97
C GLY A 121 -30.60 -21.67 15.36
N LEU A 122 -29.61 -20.81 15.54
CA LEU A 122 -28.25 -21.01 15.04
C LEU A 122 -27.40 -21.67 16.11
N THR A 123 -26.56 -22.60 15.68
CA THR A 123 -25.42 -23.06 16.47
C THR A 123 -24.42 -21.93 16.65
N ARG A 124 -23.50 -22.09 17.61
CA ARG A 124 -22.40 -21.14 17.80
C ARG A 124 -21.55 -21.01 16.54
N HIS A 125 -21.27 -22.14 15.88
CA HIS A 125 -20.38 -22.19 14.71
C HIS A 125 -20.98 -21.46 13.49
N GLU A 126 -22.28 -21.64 13.22
CA GLU A 126 -22.97 -20.96 12.12
C GLU A 126 -23.04 -19.44 12.34
N PHE A 127 -23.37 -19.02 13.58
CA PHE A 127 -23.36 -17.60 13.94
C PHE A 127 -21.96 -16.99 13.81
N GLU A 128 -20.93 -17.64 14.35
CA GLU A 128 -19.56 -17.16 14.24
C GLU A 128 -19.07 -17.15 12.79
N GLY A 129 -19.44 -18.14 11.97
CA GLY A 129 -19.11 -18.19 10.55
C GLY A 129 -19.66 -17.00 9.76
N ALA A 130 -20.95 -16.67 9.94
CA ALA A 130 -21.56 -15.50 9.29
C ALA A 130 -20.90 -14.18 9.74
N VAL A 131 -20.60 -14.05 11.04
CA VAL A 131 -19.90 -12.88 11.58
C VAL A 131 -18.48 -12.77 11.00
N ILE A 132 -17.74 -13.87 10.89
CA ILE A 132 -16.40 -13.87 10.28
C ILE A 132 -16.48 -13.43 8.82
N ARG A 133 -17.40 -13.99 8.02
CA ARG A 133 -17.57 -13.59 6.61
C ARG A 133 -17.90 -12.09 6.47
N PHE A 134 -18.78 -11.58 7.33
CA PHE A 134 -19.06 -10.14 7.41
C PHE A 134 -17.81 -9.32 7.76
N LEU A 135 -17.08 -9.70 8.81
CA LEU A 135 -15.86 -9.01 9.25
C LEU A 135 -14.74 -9.06 8.20
N THR A 136 -14.64 -10.16 7.46
CA THR A 136 -13.71 -10.30 6.33
C THR A 136 -14.09 -9.34 5.20
N GLY A 137 -15.37 -9.30 4.79
CA GLY A 137 -15.85 -8.35 3.77
C GLY A 137 -15.67 -6.90 4.18
N PHE A 138 -16.04 -6.56 5.42
CA PHE A 138 -15.83 -5.24 6.00
C PHE A 138 -14.34 -4.89 6.04
N GLY A 139 -13.50 -5.82 6.48
CA GLY A 139 -12.05 -5.66 6.50
C GLY A 139 -11.50 -5.33 5.11
N TYR A 140 -11.90 -6.06 4.07
CA TYR A 140 -11.46 -5.75 2.71
C TYR A 140 -11.86 -4.34 2.26
N ILE A 141 -13.10 -3.92 2.48
CA ILE A 141 -13.54 -2.55 2.13
C ILE A 141 -12.77 -1.51 2.94
N PHE A 142 -12.69 -1.69 4.25
CA PHE A 142 -12.05 -0.74 5.16
C PHE A 142 -10.55 -0.57 4.87
N PHE A 143 -9.81 -1.67 4.73
CA PHE A 143 -8.39 -1.63 4.43
C PHE A 143 -8.10 -1.15 3.01
N THR A 144 -8.97 -1.46 2.04
CA THR A 144 -8.83 -0.90 0.69
C THR A 144 -9.07 0.61 0.70
N ALA A 145 -10.10 1.09 1.40
CA ALA A 145 -10.43 2.50 1.48
C ALA A 145 -9.34 3.32 2.19
N ILE A 146 -8.86 2.87 3.36
CA ILE A 146 -7.82 3.58 4.12
C ILE A 146 -6.50 3.69 3.34
N VAL A 147 -6.21 2.72 2.47
CA VAL A 147 -5.03 2.73 1.61
C VAL A 147 -5.28 3.59 0.36
N LEU A 148 -6.36 3.34 -0.40
CA LEU A 148 -6.55 3.96 -1.71
C LEU A 148 -7.00 5.42 -1.64
N ILE A 149 -7.78 5.84 -0.64
CA ILE A 149 -8.31 7.20 -0.57
C ILE A 149 -7.18 8.26 -0.52
N PRO A 150 -6.14 8.13 0.33
CA PRO A 150 -5.03 9.09 0.30
C PRO A 150 -4.33 9.19 -1.06
N PHE A 151 -4.12 8.05 -1.75
CA PHE A 151 -3.53 8.05 -3.10
C PHE A 151 -4.46 8.70 -4.12
N TYR A 152 -5.77 8.45 -4.03
CA TYR A 152 -6.76 9.09 -4.88
C TYR A 152 -6.75 10.61 -4.69
N VAL A 153 -6.77 11.09 -3.44
CA VAL A 153 -6.71 12.53 -3.14
C VAL A 153 -5.42 13.13 -3.67
N MET A 154 -4.29 12.45 -3.49
CA MET A 154 -3.00 12.89 -4.02
C MET A 154 -3.03 13.06 -5.56
N VAL A 155 -3.56 12.06 -6.29
CA VAL A 155 -3.67 12.12 -7.75
C VAL A 155 -4.66 13.21 -8.16
N MET A 156 -5.86 13.24 -7.58
CA MET A 156 -6.87 14.24 -7.91
C MET A 156 -6.36 15.67 -7.66
N THR A 157 -5.74 15.94 -6.51
CA THR A 157 -5.20 17.27 -6.20
C THR A 157 -4.06 17.67 -7.14
N SER A 158 -3.27 16.71 -7.66
CA SER A 158 -2.23 17.01 -8.65
C SER A 158 -2.75 17.42 -10.02
N LEU A 159 -3.99 17.03 -10.33
CA LEU A 159 -4.67 17.28 -11.61
C LEU A 159 -5.48 18.60 -11.61
N LYS A 160 -5.59 19.27 -10.46
CA LYS A 160 -6.35 20.53 -10.30
C LYS A 160 -5.43 21.74 -10.23
N ASN A 161 -6.01 22.92 -10.49
CA ASN A 161 -5.32 24.18 -10.25
C ASN A 161 -5.55 24.69 -8.82
N GLN A 162 -4.60 25.49 -8.32
CA GLN A 162 -4.63 26.11 -6.99
C GLN A 162 -5.94 26.87 -6.72
N ALA A 163 -6.44 27.61 -7.72
CA ALA A 163 -7.66 28.39 -7.59
C ALA A 163 -8.88 27.50 -7.28
N GLU A 164 -9.00 26.35 -7.95
CA GLU A 164 -10.08 25.38 -7.73
C GLU A 164 -9.95 24.77 -6.32
N LEU A 165 -8.74 24.41 -5.91
CA LEU A 165 -8.46 23.85 -4.58
C LEU A 165 -8.73 24.86 -3.45
N MET A 166 -8.52 26.16 -3.70
CA MET A 166 -8.83 27.22 -2.74
C MET A 166 -10.33 27.53 -2.65
N GLN A 167 -11.04 27.44 -3.78
CA GLN A 167 -12.49 27.66 -3.83
C GLN A 167 -13.27 26.51 -3.18
N ASN A 168 -12.91 25.26 -3.50
CA ASN A 168 -13.53 24.09 -2.92
C ASN A 168 -12.48 23.01 -2.60
N PRO A 169 -11.88 23.04 -1.39
CA PRO A 169 -10.87 22.06 -0.99
C PRO A 169 -11.42 20.63 -0.83
N LEU A 170 -12.74 20.46 -0.84
CA LEU A 170 -13.43 19.17 -0.72
C LEU A 170 -13.99 18.70 -2.07
N ASP A 171 -13.62 19.35 -3.17
CA ASP A 171 -13.97 18.86 -4.49
C ASP A 171 -13.04 17.71 -4.89
N PHE A 172 -13.55 16.49 -4.79
CA PHE A 172 -12.83 15.26 -5.13
C PHE A 172 -13.07 14.78 -6.57
N SER A 173 -13.78 15.55 -7.40
CA SER A 173 -14.05 15.21 -8.79
C SER A 173 -12.83 15.37 -9.70
N ILE A 174 -12.84 14.72 -10.86
CA ILE A 174 -11.85 14.91 -11.91
C ILE A 174 -12.58 15.37 -13.18
N ASP A 175 -12.28 16.58 -13.64
CA ASP A 175 -12.87 17.13 -14.86
C ASP A 175 -12.11 16.65 -16.10
N LEU A 176 -12.54 15.52 -16.65
CA LEU A 176 -11.97 14.92 -17.86
C LEU A 176 -12.17 15.79 -19.12
N SER A 177 -13.05 16.79 -19.09
CA SER A 177 -13.27 17.68 -20.24
C SER A 177 -12.06 18.59 -20.54
N GLN A 178 -11.18 18.78 -19.55
CA GLN A 178 -9.94 19.55 -19.70
C GLN A 178 -8.90 18.87 -20.57
N GLY A 179 -9.05 17.57 -20.88
CA GLY A 179 -8.14 16.82 -21.74
C GLY A 179 -6.68 16.89 -21.27
N TRP A 180 -5.77 17.33 -22.16
CA TRP A 180 -4.34 17.44 -21.83
C TRP A 180 -4.00 18.52 -20.82
N ALA A 181 -4.86 19.53 -20.63
CA ALA A 181 -4.62 20.60 -19.67
C ALA A 181 -4.59 20.09 -18.22
N LEU A 182 -5.24 18.94 -17.96
CA LEU A 182 -5.26 18.26 -16.68
C LEU A 182 -3.85 17.87 -16.19
N PHE A 183 -2.90 17.67 -17.12
CA PHE A 183 -1.52 17.29 -16.81
C PHE A 183 -0.55 18.48 -16.73
N ARG A 184 -1.05 19.72 -16.74
CA ARG A 184 -0.21 20.93 -16.68
C ARG A 184 0.76 20.92 -15.51
N SER A 185 0.31 20.54 -14.31
CA SER A 185 1.16 20.48 -13.12
C SER A 185 2.37 19.56 -13.31
N TYR A 186 2.22 18.48 -14.09
CA TYR A 186 3.32 17.57 -14.40
C TYR A 186 4.28 18.18 -15.41
N ASP A 187 3.77 18.83 -16.47
CA ASP A 187 4.61 19.52 -17.45
C ASP A 187 5.46 20.62 -16.79
N GLU A 188 4.83 21.46 -15.96
CA GLU A 188 5.51 22.51 -15.20
C GLU A 188 6.57 21.93 -14.24
N LEU A 189 6.28 20.78 -13.62
CA LEU A 189 7.22 20.08 -12.73
C LEU A 189 8.52 19.70 -13.46
N PHE A 190 8.43 19.16 -14.68
CA PHE A 190 9.60 18.74 -15.44
C PHE A 190 10.32 19.91 -16.14
N THR A 191 9.60 20.95 -16.54
CA THR A 191 10.16 22.08 -17.28
C THR A 191 10.68 23.21 -16.39
N GLN A 192 10.03 23.49 -15.25
CA GLN A 192 10.34 24.64 -14.39
C GLN A 192 11.06 24.25 -13.09
N PHE A 193 10.81 23.05 -12.56
CA PHE A 193 11.33 22.64 -11.24
C PHE A 193 12.48 21.63 -11.27
N ASN A 194 13.08 21.38 -12.44
CA ASN A 194 14.20 20.44 -12.64
C ASN A 194 13.93 19.02 -12.08
N PHE A 195 12.66 18.61 -12.01
CA PHE A 195 12.26 17.40 -11.29
C PHE A 195 12.80 16.11 -11.92
N GLY A 196 13.03 16.11 -13.23
CA GLY A 196 13.70 15.01 -13.93
C GLY A 196 15.10 14.73 -13.38
N THR A 197 15.85 15.78 -13.02
CA THR A 197 17.17 15.65 -12.38
C THR A 197 17.05 15.03 -10.99
N TYR A 198 16.05 15.44 -10.19
CA TYR A 198 15.86 14.89 -8.84
C TYR A 198 15.49 13.40 -8.88
N LEU A 199 14.66 13.03 -9.84
CA LEU A 199 14.27 11.64 -10.10
C LEU A 199 15.49 10.81 -10.48
N PHE A 200 16.30 11.31 -11.42
CA PHE A 200 17.51 10.62 -11.89
C PHE A 200 18.57 10.49 -10.79
N ASN A 201 18.81 11.56 -10.03
CA ASN A 201 19.73 11.55 -8.88
C ASN A 201 19.31 10.49 -7.87
N SER A 202 18.04 10.47 -7.48
CA SER A 202 17.52 9.53 -6.48
C SER A 202 17.54 8.10 -6.95
N PHE A 203 17.18 7.86 -8.21
CA PHE A 203 17.25 6.54 -8.81
C PHE A 203 18.68 6.02 -8.82
N THR A 204 19.61 6.83 -9.30
CA THR A 204 21.04 6.48 -9.39
C THR A 204 21.62 6.20 -8.00
N ILE A 205 21.38 7.10 -7.04
CA ILE A 205 21.84 6.94 -5.65
C ILE A 205 21.24 5.69 -5.01
N SER A 206 19.95 5.43 -5.20
CA SER A 206 19.28 4.27 -4.61
C SER A 206 19.79 2.95 -5.19
N VAL A 207 19.98 2.88 -6.51
CA VAL A 207 20.55 1.71 -7.19
C VAL A 207 21.99 1.46 -6.73
N LEU A 208 22.84 2.50 -6.68
CA LEU A 208 24.21 2.37 -6.17
C LEU A 208 24.21 1.94 -4.71
N THR A 209 23.31 2.49 -3.89
CA THR A 209 23.16 2.10 -2.49
C THR A 209 22.82 0.62 -2.36
N VAL A 210 21.90 0.09 -3.18
CA VAL A 210 21.58 -1.35 -3.20
C VAL A 210 22.82 -2.18 -3.48
N PHE A 211 23.57 -1.86 -4.55
CA PHE A 211 24.75 -2.62 -4.91
C PHE A 211 25.84 -2.59 -3.84
N ILE A 212 26.16 -1.40 -3.32
CA ILE A 212 27.16 -1.23 -2.26
C ILE A 212 26.71 -1.98 -1.00
N THR A 213 25.45 -1.80 -0.60
CA THR A 213 24.91 -2.46 0.59
C THR A 213 25.00 -3.97 0.49
N LEU A 214 24.57 -4.56 -0.64
CA LEU A 214 24.64 -6.00 -0.84
C LEU A 214 26.08 -6.52 -0.91
N ALA A 215 27.00 -5.76 -1.52
CA ALA A 215 28.41 -6.14 -1.58
C ALA A 215 29.03 -6.34 -0.19
N PHE A 216 28.61 -5.54 0.81
CA PHE A 216 29.03 -5.73 2.21
C PHE A 216 28.13 -6.71 2.98
N ALA A 217 26.82 -6.66 2.77
CA ALA A 217 25.85 -7.42 3.55
C ALA A 217 25.87 -8.92 3.21
N ILE A 218 26.05 -9.30 1.95
CA ILE A 218 26.11 -10.72 1.53
C ILE A 218 27.24 -11.46 2.26
N PRO A 219 28.52 -11.07 2.16
CA PRO A 219 29.60 -11.78 2.83
C PRO A 219 29.48 -11.71 4.36
N GLY A 220 29.06 -10.55 4.91
CA GLY A 220 28.87 -10.40 6.35
C GLY A 220 27.76 -11.30 6.90
N ALA A 221 26.60 -11.33 6.26
CA ALA A 221 25.48 -12.18 6.64
C ALA A 221 25.84 -13.67 6.48
N TYR A 222 26.52 -14.04 5.40
CA TYR A 222 26.98 -15.41 5.18
C TYR A 222 27.97 -15.86 6.25
N ALA A 223 28.96 -15.02 6.59
CA ALA A 223 29.92 -15.32 7.64
C ALA A 223 29.22 -15.58 8.98
N VAL A 224 28.24 -14.75 9.34
CA VAL A 224 27.48 -14.91 10.59
C VAL A 224 26.48 -16.05 10.52
N ALA A 225 25.98 -16.44 9.35
CA ALA A 225 25.06 -17.56 9.19
C ALA A 225 25.79 -18.92 9.19
N ARG A 226 26.95 -19.02 8.53
CA ARG A 226 27.64 -20.29 8.26
C ARG A 226 28.94 -20.50 9.02
N LEU A 227 29.75 -19.47 9.19
CA LEU A 227 31.08 -19.63 9.76
C LEU A 227 31.04 -19.68 11.30
N ARG A 228 31.97 -20.45 11.87
CA ARG A 228 32.21 -20.50 13.31
C ARG A 228 33.47 -19.69 13.60
N PHE A 229 33.30 -18.51 14.19
CA PHE A 229 34.41 -17.64 14.60
C PHE A 229 34.15 -17.06 15.99
N ARG A 230 35.24 -16.70 16.68
CA ARG A 230 35.16 -16.15 18.04
C ARG A 230 34.51 -14.77 18.01
N GLY A 231 33.46 -14.57 18.81
CA GLY A 231 32.69 -13.32 18.83
C GLY A 231 31.47 -13.28 17.88
N ARG A 232 31.15 -14.36 17.16
CA ARG A 232 29.98 -14.45 16.24
C ARG A 232 28.67 -13.97 16.86
N ALA A 233 28.39 -14.36 18.11
CA ALA A 233 27.16 -13.96 18.81
C ALA A 233 27.14 -12.47 19.13
N ALA A 234 28.28 -11.90 19.53
CA ALA A 234 28.42 -10.47 19.79
C ALA A 234 28.24 -9.66 18.50
N PHE A 235 28.87 -10.07 17.39
CA PHE A 235 28.71 -9.42 16.09
C PHE A 235 27.25 -9.50 15.58
N SER A 236 26.61 -10.66 15.74
CA SER A 236 25.18 -10.80 15.38
C SER A 236 24.28 -9.85 16.19
N ARG A 237 24.58 -9.65 17.48
CA ARG A 237 23.81 -8.72 18.34
C ARG A 237 24.13 -7.26 18.01
N SER A 238 25.38 -6.93 17.69
CA SER A 238 25.78 -5.56 17.35
C SER A 238 25.10 -5.06 16.09
N ILE A 239 24.86 -5.90 15.09
CA ILE A 239 24.08 -5.54 13.88
C ILE A 239 22.72 -4.96 14.28
N LEU A 240 21.99 -5.66 15.17
CA LEU A 240 20.68 -5.21 15.62
C LEU A 240 20.78 -3.93 16.47
N LEU A 241 21.76 -3.85 17.37
CA LEU A 241 21.96 -2.65 18.20
C LEU A 241 22.26 -1.41 17.36
N ILE A 242 23.10 -1.54 16.32
CA ILE A 242 23.41 -0.43 15.40
C ILE A 242 22.15 -0.01 14.64
N TYR A 243 21.34 -0.96 14.16
CA TYR A 243 20.09 -0.65 13.46
C TYR A 243 19.06 0.10 14.34
N MET A 244 19.08 -0.14 15.65
CA MET A 244 18.18 0.54 16.59
C MET A 244 18.58 1.99 16.91
N VAL A 245 19.80 2.42 16.55
CA VAL A 245 20.24 3.80 16.78
C VAL A 245 19.52 4.73 15.81
N PRO A 246 18.77 5.73 16.28
CA PRO A 246 18.12 6.69 15.40
C PRO A 246 19.15 7.55 14.66
N MET A 247 19.11 7.56 13.33
CA MET A 247 20.08 8.31 12.52
C MET A 247 20.10 9.81 12.81
N ILE A 248 18.99 10.38 13.30
CA ILE A 248 18.92 11.79 13.69
C ILE A 248 19.91 12.17 14.80
N VAL A 249 20.28 11.23 15.67
CA VAL A 249 21.28 11.46 16.73
C VAL A 249 22.68 11.66 16.12
N LEU A 250 22.95 11.03 14.98
CA LEU A 250 24.22 11.12 14.27
C LEU A 250 24.23 12.26 13.25
N ALA A 251 23.13 12.99 13.06
CA ALA A 251 23.00 14.03 12.05
C ALA A 251 24.09 15.12 12.20
N LEU A 252 24.25 15.71 13.39
CA LEU A 252 25.23 16.77 13.62
C LEU A 252 26.69 16.30 13.42
N PRO A 253 27.13 15.15 13.99
CA PRO A 253 28.46 14.61 13.69
C PRO A 253 28.70 14.36 12.19
N ILE A 254 27.72 13.78 11.49
CA ILE A 254 27.80 13.54 10.04
C ILE A 254 27.94 14.85 9.28
N TYR A 255 27.11 15.86 9.61
CA TYR A 255 27.19 17.20 9.02
C TYR A 255 28.59 17.79 9.15
N ILE A 256 29.16 17.77 10.36
CA ILE A 256 30.47 18.36 10.63
C ILE A 256 31.54 17.60 9.84
N GLY A 257 31.54 16.25 9.89
CA GLY A 257 32.51 15.44 9.17
C GLY A 257 32.46 15.63 7.66
N PHE A 258 31.25 15.70 7.08
CA PHE A 258 31.06 15.93 5.64
C PHE A 258 31.46 17.34 5.23
N SER A 259 31.25 18.33 6.10
CA SER A 259 31.68 19.71 5.84
C SER A 259 33.22 19.83 5.87
N MET A 260 33.88 19.18 6.83
CA MET A 260 35.35 19.18 6.95
C MET A 260 36.05 18.46 5.80
N THR A 261 35.42 17.43 5.24
CA THR A 261 35.98 16.60 4.15
C THR A 261 35.61 17.09 2.76
N GLY A 262 34.79 18.15 2.64
CA GLY A 262 34.31 18.64 1.35
C GLY A 262 33.30 17.71 0.65
N LEU A 263 32.70 16.76 1.38
CA LEU A 263 31.67 15.84 0.87
C LEU A 263 30.25 16.43 0.95
N ARG A 264 30.10 17.59 1.61
CA ARG A 264 28.85 18.35 1.60
C ARG A 264 28.53 18.82 0.17
N ASN A 265 27.23 18.87 -0.13
CA ASN A 265 26.66 19.25 -1.40
C ASN A 265 27.13 18.36 -2.55
N SER A 266 27.43 17.08 -2.31
CA SER A 266 27.93 16.13 -3.31
C SER A 266 27.08 14.86 -3.34
N LEU A 267 26.67 14.44 -4.54
CA LEU A 267 25.95 13.17 -4.74
C LEU A 267 26.80 11.96 -4.29
N TRP A 268 28.12 12.03 -4.45
CA TRP A 268 29.03 10.98 -3.98
C TRP A 268 29.06 10.88 -2.45
N GLY A 269 28.93 12.02 -1.76
CA GLY A 269 28.73 12.03 -0.32
C GLY A 269 27.48 11.26 0.09
N ILE A 270 26.38 11.46 -0.64
CA ILE A 270 25.13 10.75 -0.41
C ILE A 270 25.27 9.24 -0.67
N VAL A 271 25.87 8.84 -1.80
CA VAL A 271 26.13 7.43 -2.13
C VAL A 271 27.02 6.75 -1.09
N MET A 272 27.90 7.50 -0.42
CA MET A 272 28.77 6.96 0.64
C MET A 272 28.02 6.76 1.96
N ILE A 273 27.14 7.68 2.33
CA ILE A 273 26.47 7.66 3.64
C ILE A 273 25.21 6.78 3.67
N TYR A 274 24.49 6.65 2.56
CA TYR A 274 23.27 5.83 2.50
C TYR A 274 23.51 4.35 2.82
N PRO A 275 24.57 3.68 2.31
CA PRO A 275 24.91 2.31 2.72
C PRO A 275 25.08 2.13 4.23
N VAL A 276 25.52 3.16 4.96
CA VAL A 276 25.70 3.08 6.42
C VAL A 276 24.37 2.81 7.12
N THR A 277 23.26 3.32 6.60
CA THR A 277 21.91 3.11 7.18
C THR A 277 21.29 1.79 6.73
N THR A 278 21.64 1.30 5.55
CA THR A 278 21.01 0.12 4.93
C THR A 278 21.78 -1.18 5.18
N ILE A 279 23.10 -1.14 5.42
CA ILE A 279 23.91 -2.33 5.73
C ILE A 279 23.41 -3.09 6.97
N PRO A 280 23.11 -2.45 8.11
CA PRO A 280 22.67 -3.19 9.30
C PRO A 280 21.39 -3.99 9.06
N VAL A 281 20.41 -3.40 8.37
CA VAL A 281 19.14 -4.09 8.09
C VAL A 281 19.30 -5.16 7.01
N ALA A 282 20.12 -4.92 5.98
CA ALA A 282 20.42 -5.92 4.97
C ALA A 282 21.16 -7.13 5.56
N LEU A 283 22.12 -6.89 6.46
CA LEU A 283 22.82 -7.94 7.21
C LEU A 283 21.83 -8.76 8.04
N TYR A 284 20.95 -8.10 8.79
CA TYR A 284 19.95 -8.76 9.62
C TYR A 284 19.00 -9.65 8.80
N MET A 285 18.44 -9.11 7.71
CA MET A 285 17.50 -9.85 6.84
C MET A 285 18.18 -11.04 6.15
N LEU A 286 19.35 -10.83 5.53
CA LEU A 286 20.08 -11.88 4.82
C LEU A 286 20.62 -12.95 5.78
N GLN A 287 21.02 -12.56 6.99
CA GLN A 287 21.45 -13.50 8.01
C GLN A 287 20.32 -14.46 8.41
N GLY A 288 19.11 -13.93 8.63
CA GLY A 288 17.92 -14.73 8.91
C GLY A 288 17.62 -15.71 7.80
N TYR A 289 17.70 -15.26 6.55
CA TYR A 289 17.42 -16.09 5.39
C TYR A 289 18.49 -17.18 5.16
N PHE A 290 19.78 -16.82 5.13
CA PHE A 290 20.86 -17.79 4.92
C PHE A 290 20.87 -18.88 5.98
N ARG A 291 20.47 -18.60 7.23
CA ARG A 291 20.34 -19.64 8.26
C ARG A 291 19.26 -20.69 7.93
N GLY A 292 18.20 -20.30 7.21
CA GLY A 292 17.12 -21.20 6.82
C GLY A 292 17.45 -22.10 5.64
N LEU A 293 18.51 -21.81 4.87
CA LEU A 293 18.94 -22.66 3.76
C LEU A 293 19.61 -23.93 4.29
N PRO A 294 19.30 -25.13 3.73
CA PRO A 294 19.95 -26.39 4.08
C PRO A 294 21.47 -26.29 3.92
N ALA A 295 22.21 -26.59 4.99
CA ALA A 295 23.67 -26.49 4.97
C ALA A 295 24.32 -27.58 4.11
N GLU A 296 23.63 -28.70 3.95
CA GLU A 296 24.08 -29.89 3.23
C GLU A 296 24.35 -29.60 1.75
N ILE A 297 23.58 -28.69 1.14
CA ILE A 297 23.76 -28.29 -0.27
C ILE A 297 25.08 -27.51 -0.44
N GLU A 298 25.41 -26.64 0.52
CA GLU A 298 26.66 -25.88 0.52
C GLU A 298 27.86 -26.79 0.83
N GLU A 299 27.69 -27.76 1.74
CA GLU A 299 28.70 -28.76 2.07
C GLU A 299 29.02 -29.67 0.88
N ALA A 300 28.01 -30.12 0.13
CA ALA A 300 28.21 -30.86 -1.11
C ALA A 300 29.07 -30.08 -2.12
N GLY A 301 28.79 -28.78 -2.31
CA GLY A 301 29.61 -27.93 -3.17
C GLY A 301 31.06 -27.81 -2.70
N LEU A 302 31.31 -27.78 -1.39
CA LEU A 302 32.67 -27.79 -0.84
C LEU A 302 33.37 -29.14 -1.08
N MET A 303 32.65 -30.26 -0.98
CA MET A 303 33.17 -31.59 -1.30
C MET A 303 33.51 -31.76 -2.79
N ASP A 304 32.76 -31.09 -3.67
CA ASP A 304 33.03 -31.01 -5.11
C ASP A 304 34.20 -30.06 -5.47
N GLY A 305 34.89 -29.52 -4.47
CA GLY A 305 36.09 -28.69 -4.66
C GLY A 305 35.81 -27.20 -4.92
N LEU A 306 34.57 -26.73 -4.75
CA LEU A 306 34.29 -25.29 -4.81
C LEU A 306 34.94 -24.57 -3.62
N SER A 307 35.51 -23.40 -3.88
CA SER A 307 35.91 -22.49 -2.79
C SER A 307 34.68 -21.92 -2.08
N ARG A 308 34.82 -21.43 -0.85
CA ARG A 308 33.70 -20.80 -0.12
C ARG A 308 33.08 -19.63 -0.88
N LEU A 309 33.91 -18.83 -1.56
CA LEU A 309 33.42 -17.73 -2.39
C LEU A 309 32.62 -18.29 -3.57
N ALA A 310 33.10 -19.35 -4.22
CA ALA A 310 32.37 -20.02 -5.29
C ALA A 310 31.04 -20.62 -4.80
N VAL A 311 30.97 -21.17 -3.58
CA VAL A 311 29.72 -21.64 -2.97
C VAL A 311 28.73 -20.49 -2.78
N ILE A 312 29.18 -19.34 -2.26
CA ILE A 312 28.32 -18.15 -2.13
C ILE A 312 27.74 -17.77 -3.49
N TRP A 313 28.58 -17.59 -4.51
CA TRP A 313 28.16 -17.12 -5.82
C TRP A 313 27.33 -18.13 -6.62
N LYS A 314 27.67 -19.42 -6.56
CA LYS A 314 27.06 -20.46 -7.41
C LYS A 314 25.91 -21.21 -6.74
N ILE A 315 25.84 -21.21 -5.40
CA ILE A 315 24.84 -21.99 -4.64
C ILE A 315 23.99 -21.05 -3.79
N THR A 316 24.59 -20.35 -2.82
CA THR A 316 23.83 -19.57 -1.85
C THR A 316 23.06 -18.42 -2.50
N LEU A 317 23.67 -17.64 -3.39
CA LEU A 317 23.01 -16.49 -4.03
C LEU A 317 21.85 -16.90 -4.96
N PRO A 318 21.98 -17.90 -5.86
CA PRO A 318 20.86 -18.38 -6.66
C PRO A 318 19.69 -18.90 -5.82
N LEU A 319 19.98 -19.66 -4.75
CA LEU A 319 18.95 -20.15 -3.82
C LEU A 319 18.29 -19.01 -3.04
N SER A 320 19.02 -17.91 -2.83
CA SER A 320 18.54 -16.74 -2.11
C SER A 320 17.93 -15.65 -2.99
N LEU A 321 17.70 -15.91 -4.27
CA LEU A 321 17.17 -14.90 -5.19
C LEU A 321 15.86 -14.23 -4.71
N PRO A 322 14.88 -14.96 -4.11
CA PRO A 322 13.68 -14.33 -3.54
C PRO A 322 13.99 -13.36 -2.39
N ALA A 323 14.93 -13.72 -1.53
CA ALA A 323 15.36 -12.89 -0.42
C ALA A 323 16.19 -11.70 -0.89
N LEU A 324 17.10 -11.89 -1.84
CA LEU A 324 17.88 -10.83 -2.45
C LEU A 324 16.97 -9.81 -3.14
N ALA A 325 15.94 -10.25 -3.86
CA ALA A 325 14.95 -9.35 -4.47
C ALA A 325 14.23 -8.52 -3.39
N SER A 326 13.78 -9.17 -2.31
CA SER A 326 13.09 -8.51 -1.20
C SER A 326 13.97 -7.50 -0.47
N VAL A 327 15.21 -7.89 -0.15
CA VAL A 327 16.20 -7.04 0.53
C VAL A 327 16.63 -5.90 -0.38
N SER A 328 16.82 -6.13 -1.68
CA SER A 328 17.16 -5.08 -2.66
C SER A 328 16.06 -4.03 -2.75
N LEU A 329 14.79 -4.46 -2.85
CA LEU A 329 13.66 -3.54 -2.85
C LEU A 329 13.59 -2.75 -1.55
N TYR A 330 13.80 -3.41 -0.41
CA TYR A 330 13.79 -2.75 0.89
C TYR A 330 14.89 -1.68 1.03
N ILE A 331 16.13 -2.01 0.61
CA ILE A 331 17.25 -1.07 0.57
C ILE A 331 16.95 0.09 -0.38
N PHE A 332 16.42 -0.20 -1.57
CA PHE A 332 16.01 0.82 -2.53
C PHE A 332 14.98 1.77 -1.92
N MET A 333 13.94 1.23 -1.27
CA MET A 333 12.90 2.04 -0.63
C MET A 333 13.46 2.93 0.49
N ILE A 334 14.41 2.44 1.29
CA ILE A 334 15.06 3.26 2.33
C ILE A 334 15.83 4.41 1.67
N ALA A 335 16.67 4.12 0.68
CA ALA A 335 17.48 5.13 0.00
C ALA A 335 16.62 6.15 -0.78
N TRP A 336 15.57 5.67 -1.44
CA TRP A 336 14.64 6.48 -2.23
C TRP A 336 13.83 7.44 -1.36
N ASN A 337 13.42 7.01 -0.16
CA ASN A 337 12.64 7.80 0.79
C ASN A 337 13.50 8.54 1.81
N GLU A 338 14.83 8.45 1.72
CA GLU A 338 15.72 9.12 2.66
C GLU A 338 15.62 10.63 2.45
N PHE A 339 15.22 11.35 3.50
CA PHE A 339 15.02 12.79 3.47
C PHE A 339 16.03 13.55 4.32
N LEU A 340 16.36 13.04 5.52
CA LEU A 340 17.07 13.79 6.54
C LEU A 340 18.50 14.11 6.11
N LEU A 341 19.25 13.11 5.63
CA LEU A 341 20.63 13.29 5.20
C LEU A 341 20.68 14.11 3.92
N ALA A 342 19.76 13.87 2.97
CA ALA A 342 19.65 14.71 1.77
C ALA A 342 19.38 16.18 2.11
N PHE A 343 18.43 16.47 3.00
CA PHE A 343 18.11 17.81 3.45
C PHE A 343 19.28 18.52 4.13
N MET A 344 20.04 17.77 4.92
CA MET A 344 21.16 18.29 5.70
C MET A 344 22.43 18.51 4.88
N LEU A 345 22.66 17.67 3.86
CA LEU A 345 23.92 17.62 3.12
C LEU A 345 23.84 18.27 1.73
N LEU A 346 22.66 18.44 1.13
CA LEU A 346 22.50 19.01 -0.20
C LEU A 346 21.90 20.43 -0.13
N ASP A 347 22.63 21.40 -0.67
CA ASP A 347 22.25 22.82 -0.67
C ASP A 347 21.85 23.31 -2.07
N ASP A 348 22.56 22.85 -3.10
CA ASP A 348 22.33 23.24 -4.48
C ASP A 348 21.15 22.47 -5.08
N PRO A 349 20.09 23.16 -5.54
CA PRO A 349 18.93 22.52 -6.16
C PRO A 349 19.30 21.56 -7.27
N SER A 350 20.32 21.85 -8.09
CA SER A 350 20.75 20.96 -9.19
C SER A 350 21.19 19.56 -8.74
N ARG A 351 21.51 19.41 -7.44
CA ARG A 351 21.98 18.17 -6.82
C ARG A 351 20.96 17.54 -5.89
N PHE A 352 19.74 18.07 -5.79
CA PHE A 352 18.75 17.51 -4.89
C PHE A 352 18.36 16.08 -5.26
N THR A 353 18.08 15.30 -4.22
CA THR A 353 17.29 14.07 -4.33
C THR A 353 15.81 14.44 -4.43
N LEU A 354 14.99 13.45 -4.74
CA LEU A 354 13.57 13.56 -5.00
C LEU A 354 12.82 13.99 -3.76
N THR A 355 13.09 13.36 -2.62
CA THR A 355 12.50 13.73 -1.32
C THR A 355 12.86 15.15 -0.93
N ARG A 356 14.12 15.57 -1.14
CA ARG A 356 14.58 16.94 -0.89
C ARG A 356 13.94 17.94 -1.86
N GLY A 357 13.82 17.58 -3.14
CA GLY A 357 13.17 18.37 -4.18
C GLY A 357 11.68 18.57 -3.90
N ILE A 358 10.95 17.51 -3.55
CA ILE A 358 9.54 17.59 -3.14
C ILE A 358 9.37 18.48 -1.91
N ALA A 359 10.25 18.37 -0.91
CA ALA A 359 10.19 19.25 0.25
C ALA A 359 10.38 20.73 -0.12
N SER A 360 11.17 21.04 -1.16
CA SER A 360 11.32 22.41 -1.67
C SER A 360 10.05 22.95 -2.34
N LEU A 361 9.17 22.06 -2.84
CA LEU A 361 7.86 22.41 -3.39
C LEU A 361 6.84 22.76 -2.30
N ASN A 362 7.11 22.42 -1.04
CA ASN A 362 6.26 22.78 0.09
C ASN A 362 6.58 24.20 0.59
N SER A 363 6.57 25.16 -0.33
CA SER A 363 6.77 26.59 -0.07
C SER A 363 5.44 27.33 -0.20
N SER A 364 5.26 28.42 0.56
CA SER A 364 4.07 29.28 0.45
C SER A 364 3.88 29.89 -0.94
N GLU A 365 4.96 29.97 -1.72
CA GLU A 365 4.96 30.54 -3.08
C GLU A 365 4.62 29.48 -4.14
N ILE A 366 4.69 28.20 -3.80
CA ILE A 366 4.51 27.11 -4.76
C ILE A 366 3.09 26.55 -4.60
N PRO A 367 2.31 26.52 -5.69
CA PRO A 367 0.98 25.93 -5.66
C PRO A 367 0.99 24.46 -5.22
N ARG A 368 -0.04 24.06 -4.46
CA ARG A 368 -0.08 22.75 -3.80
C ARG A 368 -0.19 21.59 -4.79
N GLN A 369 -0.73 21.85 -5.99
CA GLN A 369 -0.83 20.84 -7.04
C GLN A 369 0.54 20.34 -7.51
N HIS A 370 1.59 21.16 -7.49
CA HIS A 370 2.96 20.72 -7.87
C HIS A 370 3.55 19.77 -6.84
N LEU A 371 3.36 20.06 -5.55
CA LEU A 371 3.76 19.16 -4.46
C LEU A 371 3.08 17.79 -4.61
N MET A 372 1.79 17.78 -4.92
CA MET A 372 1.02 16.55 -5.13
C MET A 372 1.46 15.81 -6.41
N ALA A 373 1.66 16.52 -7.52
CA ALA A 373 2.17 15.94 -8.77
C ALA A 373 3.54 15.29 -8.57
N GLY A 374 4.46 15.97 -7.87
CA GLY A 374 5.76 15.41 -7.51
C GLY A 374 5.65 14.16 -6.63
N SER A 375 4.70 14.14 -5.69
CA SER A 375 4.43 12.96 -4.84
C SER A 375 3.88 11.77 -5.64
N VAL A 376 3.00 12.03 -6.63
CA VAL A 376 2.53 10.99 -7.57
C VAL A 376 3.70 10.41 -8.36
N VAL A 377 4.50 11.27 -9.01
CA VAL A 377 5.66 10.85 -9.81
C VAL A 377 6.65 10.06 -8.95
N ALA A 378 6.87 10.46 -7.69
CA ALA A 378 7.77 9.76 -6.78
C ALA A 378 7.33 8.34 -6.39
N THR A 379 6.03 8.07 -6.44
CA THR A 379 5.48 6.74 -6.12
C THR A 379 5.69 5.75 -7.27
N VAL A 380 5.66 6.22 -8.52
CA VAL A 380 5.69 5.37 -9.72
C VAL A 380 6.91 4.44 -9.78
N PRO A 381 8.16 4.90 -9.56
CA PRO A 381 9.33 4.01 -9.64
C PRO A 381 9.33 2.89 -8.61
N ILE A 382 8.85 3.16 -7.39
CA ILE A 382 8.75 2.12 -6.35
C ILE A 382 7.72 1.07 -6.77
N MET A 383 6.55 1.49 -7.26
CA MET A 383 5.52 0.56 -7.74
C MET A 383 6.02 -0.29 -8.91
N ALA A 384 6.69 0.33 -9.89
CA ALA A 384 7.27 -0.38 -11.03
C ALA A 384 8.33 -1.41 -10.60
N LEU A 385 9.20 -1.07 -9.65
CA LEU A 385 10.19 -2.00 -9.09
C LEU A 385 9.52 -3.13 -8.31
N PHE A 386 8.52 -2.83 -7.48
CA PHE A 386 7.78 -3.85 -6.75
C PHE A 386 7.13 -4.86 -7.70
N LEU A 387 6.37 -4.40 -8.69
CA LEU A 387 5.70 -5.26 -9.68
C LEU A 387 6.71 -6.08 -10.50
N GLY A 388 7.85 -5.46 -10.86
CA GLY A 388 8.93 -6.17 -11.55
C GLY A 388 9.61 -7.25 -10.71
N LEU A 389 9.70 -7.05 -9.39
CA LEU A 389 10.36 -7.96 -8.44
C LEU A 389 9.41 -8.98 -7.81
N GLU A 390 8.09 -8.76 -7.84
CA GLU A 390 7.05 -9.60 -7.25
C GLU A 390 7.17 -11.07 -7.68
N ARG A 391 7.47 -11.32 -8.96
CA ARG A 391 7.67 -12.67 -9.51
C ARG A 391 8.80 -13.46 -8.84
N PHE A 392 9.80 -12.79 -8.26
CA PHE A 392 10.90 -13.43 -7.54
C PHE A 392 10.51 -13.72 -6.10
N MET A 393 9.70 -12.86 -5.48
CA MET A 393 9.24 -13.01 -4.09
C MET A 393 8.24 -14.17 -3.96
N THR A 394 7.33 -14.33 -4.92
CA THR A 394 6.28 -15.37 -4.93
C THR A 394 6.80 -16.78 -5.20
N LYS A 395 7.85 -16.92 -6.02
CA LYS A 395 8.48 -18.23 -6.31
C LYS A 395 9.20 -18.84 -5.11
N GLY A 396 9.71 -18.03 -4.19
CA GLY A 396 10.37 -18.51 -2.96
C GLY A 396 9.43 -19.21 -1.98
N LEU A 397 8.15 -18.82 -1.95
CA LEU A 397 7.14 -19.42 -1.06
C LEU A 397 6.70 -20.83 -1.51
N THR A 398 6.86 -21.15 -2.79
CA THR A 398 6.39 -22.43 -3.36
C THR A 398 7.47 -23.52 -3.39
N ALA A 399 8.75 -23.14 -3.43
CA ALA A 399 9.88 -24.08 -3.50
C ALA A 399 10.18 -24.81 -2.17
N GLY A 400 9.70 -24.28 -1.04
CA GLY A 400 9.90 -24.86 0.30
C GLY A 400 8.75 -25.75 0.80
N SER A 401 7.65 -25.90 0.04
CA SER A 401 6.51 -26.75 0.42
C SER A 401 6.72 -28.24 0.06
N VAL A 402 7.98 -28.69 0.00
CA VAL A 402 8.26 -30.12 -0.10
C VAL A 402 7.96 -30.75 1.25
N LYS A 403 6.96 -31.64 1.26
CA LYS A 403 6.48 -32.42 2.41
C LYS A 403 7.65 -32.93 3.27
N GLY A 404 7.67 -32.49 4.53
CA GLY A 404 8.16 -33.30 5.64
C GLY A 404 7.04 -34.18 6.16
#